data_AF-A0A924D7Y9-F1
#
_entry.id   AF-A0A924D7Y9-F1
#
_cell.length_a   1.000
_cell.length_b   1.000
_cell.length_c   1.000
_cell.angle_alpha   90.00
_cell.angle_beta   90.00
_cell.angle_gamma   90.00
#
_symmetry.space_group_name_H-M   'P 1'
#
loop_
_entity.id
_entity.type
_entity.pdbx_description
1 polymer ?
#
loop_
_entity_poly.entity_id
_entity_poly.type
_entity_poly.pdbx_seq_one_letter_code
_entity_poly.pdbx_strand_id
1 'polypeptide(L)' 'MKPLVEKILLKEASIHKVQYDTEWFYFIDDIAYYLKVDVSEVDTIYLPMFFEDQQEFVKCATFDDILRGRKELEK' A
#
# COMPACT_ATOMS: atom_id res chain seq x y z
N MET A 1 -13.92 -7.06 11.43
CA MET A 1 -12.81 -7.83 10.81
C MET A 1 -11.79 -6.84 10.26
N LYS A 2 -10.84 -6.35 11.08
CA LYS A 2 -9.95 -5.22 10.66
C LYS A 2 -8.46 -5.25 11.10
N PRO A 3 -7.97 -6.01 12.11
CA PRO A 3 -6.56 -5.91 12.52
C PRO A 3 -5.60 -6.96 11.93
N LEU A 4 -6.09 -7.99 11.22
CA LEU A 4 -5.24 -9.08 10.73
C LEU A 4 -4.51 -8.75 9.41
N VAL A 5 -5.04 -7.83 8.61
CA VAL A 5 -4.51 -7.57 7.26
C VAL A 5 -3.19 -6.80 7.30
N GLU A 6 -3.03 -5.79 8.15
CA GLU A 6 -1.78 -4.99 8.20
C GLU A 6 -0.56 -5.86 8.53
N LYS A 7 -0.66 -6.73 9.54
CA LYS A 7 0.43 -7.66 9.89
C LYS A 7 0.75 -8.64 8.76
N ILE A 8 -0.23 -8.96 7.92
CA ILE A 8 -0.02 -9.81 6.73
C ILE A 8 0.72 -9.00 5.65
N LEU A 9 0.27 -7.78 5.35
CA LEU A 9 0.92 -6.88 4.39
C LEU A 9 2.37 -6.55 4.77
N LEU A 10 2.64 -6.37 6.08
CA LEU A 10 4.00 -6.18 6.60
C LEU A 10 4.88 -7.42 6.42
N LYS A 11 4.31 -8.62 6.54
CA LYS A 11 5.06 -9.86 6.33
C LYS A 11 5.20 -10.24 4.87
N GLU A 12 4.36 -9.68 4.00
CA GLU A 12 4.37 -10.03 2.59
C GLU A 12 5.58 -9.43 1.89
N ALA A 13 6.42 -10.29 1.31
CA ALA A 13 7.65 -9.89 0.63
C ALA A 13 7.37 -9.28 -0.76
N SER A 14 6.23 -9.63 -1.38
CA SER A 14 5.83 -9.13 -2.69
C SER A 14 5.29 -7.71 -2.68
N ILE A 15 5.10 -7.11 -1.50
CA ILE A 15 4.54 -5.76 -1.35
C ILE A 15 5.65 -4.82 -0.91
N HIS A 16 5.98 -3.89 -1.81
CA HIS A 16 6.91 -2.82 -1.55
C HIS A 16 6.33 -1.87 -0.51
N LYS A 17 7.15 -1.56 0.48
CA LYS A 17 6.76 -0.72 1.60
C LYS A 17 7.97 0.07 2.08
N VAL A 18 7.71 1.29 2.53
CA VAL A 18 8.70 2.17 3.14
C VAL A 18 8.16 2.65 4.48
N GLN A 19 9.03 2.68 5.48
CA GLN A 19 8.72 3.32 6.74
C GLN A 19 9.10 4.79 6.63
N TYR A 20 8.14 5.68 6.86
CA TYR A 20 8.39 7.12 6.91
C TYR A 20 7.87 7.66 8.24
N ASP A 21 8.74 8.35 8.97
CA ASP A 21 8.51 8.80 10.35
C ASP A 21 8.18 7.64 11.30
N THR A 22 6.89 7.40 11.54
CA THR A 22 6.37 6.33 12.42
C THR A 22 5.38 5.42 11.70
N GLU A 23 5.06 5.70 10.43
CA GLU A 23 4.04 5.01 9.66
C GLU A 23 4.63 4.21 8.50
N TRP A 24 3.93 3.14 8.13
CA TRP A 24 4.29 2.31 6.98
C TRP A 24 3.45 2.72 5.78
N PHE A 25 4.14 3.05 4.69
CA PHE A 25 3.56 3.36 3.41
C PHE A 25 3.74 2.16 2.50
N TYR A 26 2.65 1.74 1.88
CA TYR A 26 2.60 0.59 0.98
C TYR A 26 2.45 1.09 -0.45
N PHE A 27 3.12 0.41 -1.38
CA PHE A 27 2.98 0.71 -2.78
C PHE A 27 1.56 0.37 -3.24
N ILE A 28 0.89 1.35 -3.86
CA ILE A 28 -0.54 1.27 -4.17
C ILE A 28 -0.84 0.17 -5.19
N ASP A 29 -0.01 0.05 -6.23
CA ASP A 29 -0.19 -0.98 -7.26
C ASP A 29 -0.05 -2.39 -6.70
N ASP A 30 0.92 -2.65 -5.81
CA ASP A 30 1.08 -3.96 -5.16
C ASP A 30 -0.15 -4.31 -4.32
N ILE A 31 -0.69 -3.33 -3.58
CA ILE A 31 -1.88 -3.51 -2.77
C ILE A 31 -3.12 -3.77 -3.64
N ALA A 32 -3.29 -2.99 -4.71
CA ALA A 32 -4.38 -3.16 -5.66
C ALA A 32 -4.35 -4.55 -6.28
N TYR A 33 -3.15 -5.00 -6.69
CA TYR A 33 -2.93 -6.32 -7.26
C TYR A 33 -3.18 -7.44 -6.24
N TYR A 34 -2.68 -7.28 -5.01
CA TYR A 34 -2.77 -8.28 -3.95
C TYR A 34 -4.21 -8.46 -3.45
N LEU A 35 -4.86 -7.35 -3.11
CA LEU A 35 -6.23 -7.36 -2.58
C LEU A 35 -7.29 -7.42 -3.67
N LYS A 36 -6.92 -7.20 -4.94
CA LYS A 36 -7.85 -7.10 -6.08
C LYS A 36 -8.96 -6.09 -5.79
N VAL A 37 -8.57 -4.92 -5.29
CA VAL A 37 -9.47 -3.81 -4.98
C VAL A 37 -9.15 -2.62 -5.86
N ASP A 38 -10.16 -1.79 -6.10
CA ASP A 38 -9.91 -0.51 -6.73
C ASP A 38 -9.34 0.46 -5.69
N VAL A 39 -8.20 1.07 -6.05
CA VAL A 39 -7.43 2.01 -5.22
C VAL A 39 -7.44 3.42 -5.82
N SER A 40 -8.28 3.68 -6.82
CA SER A 40 -8.27 4.94 -7.57
C SER A 40 -8.68 6.14 -6.73
N GLU A 41 -9.45 5.91 -5.67
CA GLU A 41 -9.89 6.92 -4.69
C GLU A 41 -9.11 6.88 -3.37
N VAL A 42 -8.04 6.08 -3.28
CA VAL A 42 -7.16 6.09 -2.13
C VAL A 42 -6.30 7.35 -2.17
N ASP A 43 -6.17 8.04 -1.04
CA ASP A 43 -5.26 9.17 -0.93
C ASP A 43 -3.82 8.66 -1.01
N THR A 44 -3.06 9.16 -1.98
CA THR A 44 -1.71 8.69 -2.27
C THR A 44 -0.72 9.82 -2.16
N ILE A 45 0.45 9.50 -1.61
CA ILE A 45 1.61 10.38 -1.58
C ILE A 45 2.74 9.78 -2.39
N TYR A 46 3.65 10.63 -2.85
CA TYR A 46 4.86 10.18 -3.53
C TYR A 46 5.99 10.11 -2.53
N LEU A 47 6.44 8.89 -2.23
CA LEU A 47 7.63 8.67 -1.43
C LEU A 47 8.70 7.94 -2.24
N PRO A 48 9.98 8.21 -1.95
CA PRO A 48 11.05 7.41 -2.50
C PRO A 48 11.01 6.00 -1.92
N MET A 49 10.88 5.00 -2.77
CA MET A 49 11.06 3.58 -2.44
C MET A 49 12.26 3.02 -3.19
N PHE A 50 12.91 2.02 -2.59
CA PHE A 50 14.01 1.30 -3.22
C PHE A 50 13.45 0.07 -3.96
N PHE A 51 13.67 0.04 -5.26
CA PHE A 51 13.41 -1.10 -6.14
C PHE A 51 14.73 -1.52 -6.75
N GLU A 52 15.18 -2.76 -6.50
CA GLU A 52 16.35 -3.35 -7.17
C GLU A 52 17.58 -2.39 -7.23
N ASP A 53 17.94 -1.78 -6.09
CA ASP A 53 19.03 -0.79 -5.93
C ASP A 53 18.80 0.61 -6.54
N GLN A 54 17.63 0.89 -7.10
CA GLN A 54 17.24 2.23 -7.57
C GLN A 54 16.17 2.85 -6.66
N GLN A 55 16.36 4.12 -6.33
CA GLN A 55 15.36 4.88 -5.59
C GLN A 55 14.42 5.58 -6.58
N GLU A 56 13.15 5.20 -6.56
CA GLU A 56 12.11 5.80 -7.40
C GLU A 56 11.00 6.41 -6.56
N PHE A 57 10.47 7.55 -7.02
CA PHE A 57 9.31 8.17 -6.39
C PHE A 57 8.06 7.48 -6.90
N VAL A 58 7.40 6.74 -6.00
CA VAL A 58 6.23 5.95 -6.33
C VAL A 58 5.03 6.38 -5.51
N LYS A 59 3.83 6.14 -6.05
CA LYS A 59 2.57 6.39 -5.36
C LYS A 59 2.37 5.34 -4.27
N CYS A 60 2.27 5.80 -3.04
CA CYS A 60 2.09 4.95 -1.88
C CYS A 60 1.08 5.56 -0.93
N ALA A 61 0.53 4.72 -0.06
CA ALA A 61 -0.46 5.16 0.92
C ALA A 61 -0.31 4.39 2.22
N THR A 62 -0.83 4.97 3.30
CA THR A 62 -0.92 4.28 4.57
C THR A 62 -1.98 3.19 4.51
N PHE A 63 -1.88 2.22 5.42
CA PHE A 63 -2.90 1.20 5.54
C PHE A 63 -4.29 1.79 5.87
N ASP A 64 -4.34 2.88 6.64
CA ASP A 64 -5.59 3.54 6.99
C ASP A 64 -6.24 4.21 5.76
N ASP A 65 -5.45 4.90 4.93
CA ASP A 65 -5.92 5.50 3.67
C ASP A 65 -6.42 4.43 2.69
N ILE A 66 -5.69 3.33 2.56
CA ILE A 66 -6.11 2.18 1.74
C ILE A 66 -7.43 1.62 2.28
N LEU A 67 -7.56 1.43 3.60
CA LEU A 67 -8.78 0.91 4.20
C LEU A 67 -9.99 1.84 4.01
N ARG A 68 -9.76 3.15 3.96
CA ARG A 68 -10.80 4.16 3.74
C ARG A 68 -11.18 4.30 2.28
N GLY A 69 -10.20 4.37 1.39
CA GLY A 69 -10.37 4.63 -0.03
C GLY A 69 -10.59 3.39 -0.89
N ARG A 70 -10.31 2.18 -0.37
CA ARG A 70 -10.58 0.95 -1.13
C ARG A 70 -12.07 0.80 -1.37
N LYS A 71 -12.44 0.66 -2.64
CA LYS A 71 -13.74 0.10 -3.02
C LYS A 71 -13.55 -1.39 -3.24
N GLU A 72 -14.35 -2.17 -2.52
CA GLU A 72 -14.52 -3.57 -2.91
C GLU A 72 -15.06 -3.55 -4.35
N LEU A 73 -14.35 -4.20 -5.28
CA LEU A 73 -14.87 -4.43 -6.62
C LEU A 73 -16.10 -5.32 -6.45
N GLU A 74 -17.27 -4.70 -6.27
CA GLU A 74 -18.54 -5.41 -6.27
C GLU A 74 -18.66 -6.10 -7.63
N LYS A 75 -18.83 -7.41 -7.55
CA LYS A 75 -18.79 -8.34 -8.68
C LYS A 75 -20.06 -8.27 -9.52
#